data_AF-A0A3C1F711-F1
#
_entry.id   AF-A0A3C1F711-F1
#
_cell.length_a   1.000
_cell.length_b   1.000
_cell.length_c   1.000
_cell.angle_alpha   90.00
_cell.angle_beta   90.00
_cell.angle_gamma   90.00
#
_symmetry.space_group_name_H-M   'P 1'
#
loop_
_entity.id
_entity.type
_entity.pdbx_description
1 polymer ?
#
loop_
_entity_poly.entity_id
_entity_poly.type
_entity_poly.pdbx_seq_one_letter_code
_entity_poly.pdbx_strand_id
1 'polypeptide(L)'
;MGATWGSTIADPSEAETTDQYLLLPGWNADTQDVMLIFWDVSANELSVKRYDNSANSWEETSIATAMVDLSSTTGFPNVAAAVDLINSQNVVIAWTNTDTANADLRCWKITDTTITEMTNIVQNSTDDQGLCALGIETQMGAWHAAYCGKSDGTETWASSVKLYMKISVDGGTTWQSESSLSPVSFYAGSLWGPCRNYGSPIFLVLDENEFGLRIAMEAITPHASYQVGVM
;
A
#
# COMPACT_ATOMS: atom_id res chain seq x y z
N MET A 1 5.81 -24.73 21.01
CA MET A 1 7.11 -24.30 20.47
C MET A 1 7.07 -24.60 18.99
N GLY A 2 7.18 -23.55 18.18
CA GLY A 2 6.83 -23.54 16.76
C GLY A 2 7.74 -24.41 15.92
N ALA A 3 7.18 -24.91 14.81
CA ALA A 3 7.90 -25.63 13.79
C ALA A 3 9.17 -24.88 13.39
N THR A 4 10.27 -25.62 13.27
CA THR A 4 11.54 -25.17 12.70
C THR A 4 11.25 -24.47 11.38
N TRP A 5 11.42 -23.14 11.33
CA TRP A 5 11.55 -22.41 10.07
C TRP A 5 12.82 -22.94 9.39
N GLY A 6 12.66 -24.01 8.62
CA GLY A 6 13.75 -24.69 7.93
C GLY A 6 14.37 -23.75 6.91
N SER A 7 15.66 -23.90 6.65
CA SER A 7 16.45 -23.13 5.69
C SER A 7 16.06 -23.38 4.21
N THR A 8 14.80 -23.75 3.93
CA THR A 8 14.31 -24.20 2.62
C THR A 8 12.89 -23.68 2.34
N ILE A 9 12.52 -22.48 2.81
CA ILE A 9 11.29 -21.83 2.36
C ILE A 9 11.47 -21.46 0.89
N ALA A 10 10.48 -21.76 0.06
CA ALA A 10 10.49 -21.33 -1.34
C ALA A 10 10.66 -19.81 -1.43
N ASP A 11 11.59 -19.38 -2.28
CA ASP A 11 11.85 -17.97 -2.49
C ASP A 11 10.75 -17.37 -3.37
N PRO A 12 10.04 -16.30 -2.94
CA PRO A 12 9.07 -15.61 -3.79
C PRO A 12 9.73 -14.69 -4.84
N SER A 13 11.05 -14.50 -4.76
CA SER A 13 11.81 -13.61 -5.65
C SER A 13 11.82 -14.08 -7.09
N GLU A 14 11.86 -13.11 -8.00
CA GLU A 14 12.10 -13.33 -9.42
C GLU A 14 13.49 -12.83 -9.80
N ALA A 15 13.93 -13.11 -11.02
CA ALA A 15 15.32 -12.87 -11.43
C ALA A 15 15.67 -11.37 -11.58
N GLU A 16 14.68 -10.49 -11.60
CA GLU A 16 14.85 -9.04 -11.76
C GLU A 16 15.00 -8.33 -10.41
N THR A 17 15.84 -7.30 -10.35
CA THR A 17 16.28 -6.64 -9.11
C THR A 17 15.54 -5.34 -8.80
N THR A 18 14.32 -5.18 -9.32
CA THR A 18 13.55 -3.94 -9.13
C THR A 18 12.13 -4.18 -8.64
N ASP A 19 11.73 -5.43 -8.46
CA ASP A 19 10.40 -5.75 -7.98
C ASP A 19 10.24 -5.37 -6.52
N GLN A 20 9.05 -4.90 -6.19
CA GLN A 20 8.71 -4.45 -4.85
C GLN A 20 7.70 -5.40 -4.24
N TYR A 21 7.73 -5.52 -2.90
CA TYR A 21 6.77 -6.36 -2.23
C TYR A 21 6.39 -5.91 -0.83
N LEU A 22 5.14 -6.23 -0.47
CA LEU A 22 4.60 -6.06 0.87
C LEU A 22 4.20 -7.43 1.44
N LEU A 23 4.79 -7.80 2.58
CA LEU A 23 4.41 -9.02 3.28
C LEU A 23 3.22 -8.76 4.21
N LEU A 24 2.17 -9.57 4.06
CA LEU A 24 0.91 -9.46 4.78
C LEU A 24 0.52 -10.82 5.38
N PRO A 25 -0.30 -10.82 6.45
CA PRO A 25 -0.85 -12.07 6.96
C PRO A 25 -1.73 -12.74 5.90
N GLY A 26 -1.63 -14.08 5.82
CA GLY A 26 -2.66 -14.94 5.25
C GLY A 26 -3.89 -15.01 6.14
N TRP A 27 -5.03 -15.38 5.57
CA TRP A 27 -6.29 -15.56 6.30
C TRP A 27 -6.79 -17.02 6.26
N ASN A 28 -6.01 -17.91 5.66
CA ASN A 28 -6.26 -19.33 5.59
C ASN A 28 -6.32 -19.95 6.99
N ALA A 29 -6.91 -21.14 7.07
CA ALA A 29 -7.01 -21.87 8.33
C ALA A 29 -5.64 -22.31 8.89
N ASP A 30 -4.60 -22.40 8.06
CA ASP A 30 -3.24 -22.64 8.54
C ASP A 30 -2.61 -21.32 9.02
N THR A 31 -2.22 -21.31 10.29
CA THR A 31 -1.58 -20.17 10.96
C THR A 31 -0.18 -19.82 10.43
N GLN A 32 0.33 -20.59 9.46
CA GLN A 32 1.67 -20.41 8.87
C GLN A 32 1.64 -19.77 7.47
N ASP A 33 0.46 -19.49 6.94
CA ASP A 33 0.32 -18.92 5.60
C ASP A 33 0.56 -17.41 5.60
N VAL A 34 1.28 -16.94 4.58
CA VAL A 34 1.57 -15.52 4.36
C VAL A 34 1.14 -15.12 2.96
N MET A 35 0.72 -13.86 2.82
CA MET A 35 0.50 -13.23 1.53
C MET A 35 1.62 -12.26 1.25
N LEU A 36 1.95 -12.13 -0.03
CA LEU A 36 2.85 -11.13 -0.53
C LEU A 36 2.10 -10.38 -1.63
N ILE A 37 2.04 -9.06 -1.53
CA ILE A 37 1.67 -8.21 -2.68
C ILE A 37 2.95 -7.97 -3.44
N PHE A 38 2.97 -8.36 -4.71
CA PHE A 38 4.14 -8.29 -5.57
C PHE A 38 3.87 -7.25 -6.65
N TRP A 39 4.83 -6.35 -6.85
CA TRP A 39 4.84 -5.45 -7.99
C TRP A 39 5.89 -5.94 -8.96
N ASP A 40 5.44 -6.55 -10.05
CA ASP A 40 6.28 -6.99 -11.16
C ASP A 40 6.49 -5.80 -12.10
N VAL A 41 7.67 -5.19 -11.99
CA VAL A 41 8.06 -4.03 -12.80
C VAL A 41 8.23 -4.43 -14.27
N SER A 42 8.68 -5.66 -14.51
CA SER A 42 8.95 -6.16 -15.87
C SER A 42 7.66 -6.39 -16.66
N ALA A 43 6.58 -6.81 -16.00
CA ALA A 43 5.27 -7.02 -16.59
C ALA A 43 4.33 -5.80 -16.48
N ASN A 44 4.68 -4.80 -15.67
CA ASN A 44 3.75 -3.73 -15.23
C ASN A 44 2.48 -4.33 -14.61
N GLU A 45 2.66 -5.24 -13.65
CA GLU A 45 1.58 -5.98 -13.00
C GLU A 45 1.69 -5.86 -11.47
N LEU A 46 0.55 -5.71 -10.82
CA LEU A 46 0.38 -5.95 -9.41
C LEU A 46 -0.26 -7.33 -9.23
N SER A 47 0.35 -8.19 -8.42
CA SER A 47 -0.14 -9.53 -8.13
C SER A 47 -0.12 -9.82 -6.63
N VAL A 48 -0.81 -10.90 -6.24
CA VAL A 48 -0.71 -11.49 -4.91
C VAL A 48 -0.12 -12.88 -5.02
N LYS A 49 0.96 -13.10 -4.28
CA LYS A 49 1.58 -14.41 -4.08
C LYS A 49 1.15 -14.95 -2.72
N ARG A 50 0.66 -16.18 -2.66
CA ARG A 50 0.22 -16.86 -1.43
C ARG A 50 1.12 -18.04 -1.14
N TYR A 51 1.68 -18.08 0.06
CA TYR A 51 2.53 -19.18 0.47
C TYR A 51 1.69 -20.29 1.08
N ASP A 52 1.81 -21.50 0.52
CA ASP A 52 1.30 -22.73 1.11
C ASP A 52 2.47 -23.42 1.82
N ASN A 53 2.45 -23.40 3.15
CA ASN A 53 3.51 -24.00 3.96
C ASN A 53 3.55 -25.53 3.83
N SER A 54 2.42 -26.18 3.58
CA SER A 54 2.34 -27.64 3.47
C SER A 54 2.96 -28.16 2.17
N ALA A 55 2.86 -27.37 1.09
CA ALA A 55 3.50 -27.63 -0.19
C ALA A 55 4.89 -26.99 -0.33
N ASN A 56 5.23 -26.02 0.54
CA ASN A 56 6.41 -25.18 0.42
C ASN A 56 6.50 -24.52 -0.96
N SER A 57 5.43 -23.83 -1.36
CA SER A 57 5.30 -23.21 -2.68
C SER A 57 4.53 -21.89 -2.62
N TRP A 58 4.75 -21.05 -3.61
CA TRP A 58 3.97 -19.83 -3.83
C TRP A 58 3.02 -20.01 -5.01
N GLU A 59 1.75 -19.64 -4.82
CA GLU A 59 0.78 -19.48 -5.90
C GLU A 59 0.58 -17.99 -6.17
N GLU A 60 0.64 -17.59 -7.44
CA GLU A 60 0.49 -16.20 -7.86
C GLU A 60 -0.83 -15.96 -8.59
N THR A 61 -1.45 -14.82 -8.31
CA THR A 61 -2.65 -14.35 -9.01
C THR A 61 -2.56 -12.87 -9.30
N SER A 62 -2.76 -12.49 -10.56
CA SER A 62 -2.82 -11.09 -11.01
C SER A 62 -3.96 -10.34 -10.28
N ILE A 63 -3.64 -9.18 -9.72
CA ILE A 63 -4.61 -8.21 -9.16
C ILE A 63 -5.00 -7.21 -10.25
N ALA A 64 -4.00 -6.64 -10.92
CA ALA A 64 -4.20 -5.64 -11.95
C ALA A 64 -2.99 -5.55 -12.89
N THR A 65 -3.27 -5.37 -14.17
CA THR A 65 -2.28 -5.05 -15.20
C THR A 65 -2.19 -3.55 -15.44
N ALA A 66 -1.19 -3.12 -16.21
CA ALA A 66 -0.90 -1.71 -16.50
C ALA A 66 -0.60 -0.90 -15.23
N MET A 67 0.08 -1.54 -14.27
CA MET A 67 0.58 -0.95 -13.04
C MET A 67 2.06 -0.58 -13.27
N VAL A 68 2.28 0.63 -13.77
CA VAL A 68 3.61 1.12 -14.18
C VAL A 68 4.32 1.70 -12.97
N ASP A 69 5.49 1.14 -12.62
CA ASP A 69 6.33 1.68 -11.56
C ASP A 69 7.21 2.82 -12.06
N LEU A 70 7.69 3.64 -11.12
CA LEU A 70 8.81 4.55 -11.37
C LEU A 70 10.12 3.77 -11.45
N SER A 71 11.09 4.28 -12.21
CA SER A 71 12.45 3.71 -12.23
C SER A 71 13.01 3.54 -10.81
N SER A 72 13.65 2.41 -10.53
CA SER A 72 14.29 2.11 -9.23
C SER A 72 15.32 3.15 -8.75
N THR A 73 15.80 4.03 -9.64
CA THR A 73 16.70 5.14 -9.28
C THR A 73 16.00 6.39 -8.74
N THR A 74 14.69 6.51 -8.95
CA THR A 74 13.85 7.66 -8.53
C THR A 74 12.55 7.21 -7.86
N GLY A 75 12.35 5.90 -7.71
CA GLY A 75 11.10 5.29 -7.33
C GLY A 75 10.94 5.11 -5.82
N PHE A 76 9.71 5.23 -5.38
CA PHE A 76 9.25 4.97 -4.03
C PHE A 76 8.04 4.04 -4.11
N PRO A 77 7.71 3.28 -3.06
CA PRO A 77 6.57 2.37 -3.14
C PRO A 77 5.26 3.13 -3.39
N ASN A 78 4.69 2.89 -4.57
CA ASN A 78 3.39 3.40 -5.00
C ASN A 78 2.26 2.40 -4.70
N VAL A 79 2.50 1.54 -3.72
CA VAL A 79 1.60 0.54 -3.17
C VAL A 79 1.61 0.63 -1.66
N ALA A 80 0.44 0.50 -1.05
CA ALA A 80 0.28 0.39 0.39
C ALA A 80 -0.81 -0.61 0.74
N ALA A 81 -0.72 -1.18 1.94
CA ALA A 81 -1.68 -2.14 2.42
C ALA A 81 -2.03 -1.92 3.90
N ALA A 82 -3.22 -2.35 4.27
CA ALA A 82 -3.70 -2.37 5.65
C ALA A 82 -4.39 -3.71 5.95
N VAL A 83 -4.23 -4.17 7.19
CA VAL A 83 -4.77 -5.45 7.67
C VAL A 83 -6.13 -5.21 8.31
N ASP A 84 -7.20 -5.72 7.69
CA ASP A 84 -8.56 -5.67 8.22
C ASP A 84 -8.87 -6.93 9.02
N LEU A 85 -8.43 -6.95 10.28
CA LEU A 85 -8.67 -8.07 11.20
C LEU A 85 -10.15 -8.35 11.46
N ILE A 86 -11.04 -7.36 11.29
CA ILE A 86 -12.47 -7.56 11.57
C ILE A 86 -13.10 -8.41 10.47
N ASN A 87 -12.74 -8.13 9.22
CA ASN A 87 -13.28 -8.82 8.06
C ASN A 87 -12.38 -9.94 7.54
N SER A 88 -11.25 -10.22 8.21
CA SER A 88 -10.26 -11.24 7.80
C SER A 88 -9.81 -11.07 6.34
N GLN A 89 -9.38 -9.86 6.01
CA GLN A 89 -8.94 -9.49 4.68
C GLN A 89 -7.81 -8.46 4.73
N ASN A 90 -7.06 -8.34 3.65
CA ASN A 90 -6.14 -7.24 3.42
C ASN A 90 -6.80 -6.20 2.51
N VAL A 91 -6.53 -4.93 2.76
CA VAL A 91 -6.90 -3.84 1.85
C VAL A 91 -5.63 -3.32 1.22
N VAL A 92 -5.60 -3.24 -0.10
CA VAL A 92 -4.44 -2.81 -0.89
C VAL A 92 -4.83 -1.61 -1.73
N ILE A 93 -3.96 -0.61 -1.78
CA ILE A 93 -4.09 0.52 -2.68
C ILE A 93 -2.81 0.65 -3.49
N ALA A 94 -2.94 1.05 -4.74
CA ALA A 94 -1.79 1.28 -5.60
C ALA A 94 -2.12 2.30 -6.69
N TRP A 95 -1.15 3.14 -7.03
CA TRP A 95 -1.22 3.99 -8.20
C TRP A 95 -1.00 3.15 -9.47
N THR A 96 -1.75 3.41 -10.53
CA THR A 96 -1.49 2.80 -11.86
C THR A 96 -0.26 3.37 -12.54
N ASN A 97 0.07 4.63 -12.23
CA ASN A 97 1.29 5.33 -12.63
C ASN A 97 1.50 6.52 -11.69
N THR A 98 2.69 7.11 -11.68
CA THR A 98 3.03 8.31 -10.90
C THR A 98 3.36 9.46 -11.82
N ASP A 99 2.98 10.68 -11.45
CA ASP A 99 3.30 11.89 -12.21
C ASP A 99 2.89 11.74 -13.68
N THR A 100 1.65 11.29 -13.88
CA THR A 100 1.11 11.02 -15.21
C THR A 100 -0.39 11.29 -15.25
N ALA A 101 -0.83 11.98 -16.29
CA ALA A 101 -2.23 12.18 -16.59
C ALA A 101 -3.01 10.86 -16.77
N ASN A 102 -4.22 10.83 -16.25
CA ASN A 102 -5.13 9.68 -16.18
C ASN A 102 -4.65 8.54 -15.27
N ALA A 103 -3.68 8.79 -14.38
CA ALA A 103 -3.36 7.85 -13.33
C ALA A 103 -4.53 7.69 -12.34
N ASP A 104 -4.80 6.46 -11.94
CA ASP A 104 -5.75 6.08 -10.91
C ASP A 104 -5.03 5.62 -9.64
N LEU A 105 -5.54 6.03 -8.48
CA LEU A 105 -5.23 5.39 -7.20
C LEU A 105 -6.31 4.36 -6.91
N ARG A 106 -6.01 3.10 -7.21
CA ARG A 106 -6.95 1.97 -7.15
C ARG A 106 -6.96 1.33 -5.78
N CYS A 107 -8.02 0.57 -5.47
CA CYS A 107 -8.24 -0.03 -4.16
C CYS A 107 -8.84 -1.43 -4.30
N TRP A 108 -8.34 -2.39 -3.53
CA TRP A 108 -8.82 -3.77 -3.52
C TRP A 108 -8.97 -4.32 -2.12
N LYS A 109 -9.95 -5.22 -1.95
CA LYS A 109 -10.03 -6.18 -0.84
C LYS A 109 -9.46 -7.51 -1.30
N ILE A 110 -8.57 -8.09 -0.50
CA ILE A 110 -7.90 -9.35 -0.82
C ILE A 110 -8.06 -10.32 0.36
N THR A 111 -8.66 -11.47 0.08
CA THR A 111 -8.70 -12.64 0.97
C THR A 111 -7.79 -13.73 0.38
N ASP A 112 -7.75 -14.92 0.99
CA ASP A 112 -6.97 -16.04 0.42
C ASP A 112 -7.52 -16.53 -0.91
N THR A 113 -8.78 -16.25 -1.21
CA THR A 113 -9.48 -16.83 -2.37
C THR A 113 -10.04 -15.79 -3.33
N THR A 114 -10.18 -14.54 -2.89
CA THR A 114 -10.84 -13.50 -3.69
C THR A 114 -10.05 -12.22 -3.71
N ILE A 115 -9.98 -11.60 -4.88
CA ILE A 115 -9.53 -10.23 -5.10
C ILE A 115 -10.76 -9.46 -5.59
N THR A 116 -11.15 -8.41 -4.86
CA THR A 116 -12.32 -7.60 -5.18
C THR A 116 -11.88 -6.15 -5.32
N GLU A 117 -11.97 -5.61 -6.53
CA GLU A 117 -11.74 -4.18 -6.77
C GLU A 117 -12.88 -3.34 -6.18
N MET A 118 -12.47 -2.25 -5.54
CA MET A 118 -13.34 -1.28 -4.89
C MET A 118 -13.42 -0.01 -5.75
N THR A 119 -14.11 1.03 -5.27
CA THR A 119 -14.09 2.32 -5.95
C THR A 119 -12.70 2.94 -5.85
N ASN A 120 -12.16 3.39 -6.98
CA ASN A 120 -10.90 4.12 -7.05
C ASN A 120 -10.94 5.35 -6.13
N ILE A 121 -9.86 5.54 -5.37
CA ILE A 121 -9.71 6.66 -4.44
C ILE A 121 -9.52 7.95 -5.24
N VAL A 122 -8.69 7.87 -6.28
CA VAL A 122 -8.52 8.91 -7.30
C VAL A 122 -8.77 8.23 -8.64
N GLN A 123 -9.64 8.84 -9.46
CA GLN A 123 -9.96 8.37 -10.80
C GLN A 123 -9.57 9.43 -11.82
N ASN A 124 -8.87 9.04 -12.88
CA ASN A 124 -8.43 9.85 -13.99
C ASN A 124 -7.77 11.15 -13.52
N SER A 125 -6.72 11.01 -12.72
CA SER A 125 -6.02 12.15 -12.17
C SER A 125 -5.47 13.07 -13.26
N THR A 126 -5.42 14.38 -13.03
CA THR A 126 -4.98 15.34 -14.06
C THR A 126 -3.50 15.19 -14.39
N ASP A 127 -2.64 15.19 -13.38
CA ASP A 127 -1.18 14.94 -13.38
C ASP A 127 -0.62 15.29 -11.98
N ASP A 128 0.64 15.00 -11.68
CA ASP A 128 1.36 15.44 -10.47
C ASP A 128 0.98 14.75 -9.13
N GLN A 129 0.62 13.46 -9.16
CA GLN A 129 0.37 12.65 -7.95
C GLN A 129 1.18 11.37 -7.91
N GLY A 130 1.34 10.85 -6.71
CA GLY A 130 2.03 9.61 -6.42
C GLY A 130 2.16 9.43 -4.92
N LEU A 131 2.85 8.35 -4.53
CA LEU A 131 2.94 7.86 -3.16
C LEU A 131 1.56 7.53 -2.57
N CYS A 132 1.50 6.50 -1.75
CA CYS A 132 0.28 6.20 -1.04
C CYS A 132 0.52 5.57 0.32
N ALA A 133 -0.38 5.82 1.25
CA ALA A 133 -0.46 5.11 2.52
C ALA A 133 -1.91 4.81 2.86
N LEU A 134 -2.12 3.70 3.57
CA LEU A 134 -3.44 3.23 3.97
C LEU A 134 -3.44 2.87 5.46
N GLY A 135 -4.49 3.29 6.16
CA GLY A 135 -4.75 2.87 7.53
C GLY A 135 -6.23 2.59 7.77
N ILE A 136 -6.52 1.61 8.63
CA ILE A 136 -7.87 1.27 9.05
C ILE A 136 -8.08 1.70 10.51
N GLU A 137 -9.02 2.61 10.69
CA GLU A 137 -9.44 3.10 11.99
C GLU A 137 -10.37 2.09 12.68
N THR A 138 -10.09 1.78 13.94
CA THR A 138 -10.69 0.64 14.63
C THR A 138 -12.01 0.92 15.35
N GLN A 139 -12.35 2.17 15.63
CA GLN A 139 -13.58 2.56 16.33
C GLN A 139 -14.79 2.53 15.39
N MET A 140 -14.62 3.00 14.17
CA MET A 140 -15.65 3.15 13.14
C MET A 140 -15.40 2.25 11.93
N GLY A 141 -14.23 1.63 11.82
CA GLY A 141 -13.86 0.84 10.63
C GLY A 141 -13.50 1.73 9.43
N ALA A 142 -13.22 3.01 9.65
CA ALA A 142 -13.00 3.97 8.57
C ALA A 142 -11.61 3.77 7.93
N TRP A 143 -11.58 3.74 6.60
CA TRP A 143 -10.35 3.61 5.83
C TRP A 143 -9.83 4.99 5.48
N HIS A 144 -8.55 5.22 5.76
CA HIS A 144 -7.87 6.47 5.50
C HIS A 144 -6.80 6.24 4.44
N ALA A 145 -7.02 6.75 3.24
CA ALA A 145 -6.07 6.68 2.14
C ALA A 145 -5.42 8.04 1.96
N ALA A 146 -4.11 8.10 2.15
CA ALA A 146 -3.31 9.30 1.95
C ALA A 146 -2.40 9.17 0.72
N TYR A 147 -2.12 10.28 0.05
CA TYR A 147 -1.27 10.36 -1.15
C TYR A 147 -0.70 11.77 -1.29
N CYS A 148 0.34 11.93 -2.11
CA CYS A 148 0.93 13.23 -2.38
C CYS A 148 0.43 13.79 -3.72
N GLY A 149 0.29 15.11 -3.79
CA GLY A 149 -0.18 15.81 -4.97
C GLY A 149 -1.70 15.93 -5.01
N LYS A 150 -2.20 17.13 -5.30
CA LYS A 150 -3.64 17.39 -5.40
C LYS A 150 -4.21 16.79 -6.67
N SER A 151 -5.30 16.03 -6.59
CA SER A 151 -5.90 15.32 -7.76
C SER A 151 -6.35 16.21 -8.93
N ASP A 152 -6.38 17.53 -8.78
CA ASP A 152 -6.72 18.47 -9.85
C ASP A 152 -5.53 18.93 -10.71
N GLY A 153 -4.29 18.53 -10.37
CA GLY A 153 -3.07 18.86 -11.13
C GLY A 153 -2.62 20.31 -10.95
N THR A 154 -3.01 20.96 -9.85
CA THR A 154 -2.56 22.34 -9.55
C THR A 154 -1.23 22.42 -8.79
N GLU A 155 -0.61 21.28 -8.53
CA GLU A 155 0.68 21.15 -7.86
C GLU A 155 1.75 20.70 -8.86
N THR A 156 2.98 20.46 -8.41
CA THR A 156 4.04 19.96 -9.30
C THR A 156 4.82 18.86 -8.61
N TRP A 157 4.82 17.67 -9.20
CA TRP A 157 5.48 16.49 -8.63
C TRP A 157 6.97 16.75 -8.37
N ALA A 158 7.52 16.07 -7.36
CA ALA A 158 8.92 16.15 -6.94
C ALA A 158 9.47 17.58 -6.72
N SER A 159 8.60 18.59 -6.54
CA SER A 159 9.02 19.97 -6.32
C SER A 159 8.19 20.70 -5.28
N SER A 160 6.86 20.60 -5.37
CA SER A 160 5.95 21.29 -4.47
C SER A 160 4.60 20.58 -4.47
N VAL A 161 4.48 19.53 -3.66
CA VAL A 161 3.23 18.82 -3.42
C VAL A 161 2.80 18.93 -1.96
N LYS A 162 1.51 18.73 -1.71
CA LYS A 162 0.96 18.55 -0.37
C LYS A 162 0.54 17.11 -0.12
N LEU A 163 0.35 16.80 1.16
CA LEU A 163 -0.25 15.55 1.57
C LEU A 163 -1.78 15.69 1.55
N TYR A 164 -2.44 14.78 0.86
CA TYR A 164 -3.89 14.71 0.78
C TYR A 164 -4.41 13.40 1.35
N MET A 165 -5.68 13.39 1.72
CA MET A 165 -6.37 12.21 2.21
C MET A 165 -7.82 12.16 1.74
N LYS A 166 -8.30 10.94 1.49
CA LYS A 166 -9.72 10.61 1.40
C LYS A 166 -10.07 9.54 2.43
N ILE A 167 -11.29 9.61 2.94
CA ILE A 167 -11.79 8.68 3.95
C ILE A 167 -12.98 7.91 3.37
N SER A 168 -13.00 6.60 3.58
CA SER A 168 -14.17 5.76 3.36
C SER A 168 -14.70 5.23 4.70
N VAL A 169 -16.02 5.28 4.90
CA VAL A 169 -16.70 4.74 6.10
C VAL A 169 -17.60 3.56 5.75
N ASP A 170 -17.55 3.08 4.51
CA ASP A 170 -18.38 2.00 3.95
C ASP A 170 -17.54 0.92 3.26
N GLY A 171 -16.30 0.76 3.75
CA GLY A 171 -15.37 -0.26 3.29
C GLY A 171 -14.97 -0.11 1.83
N GLY A 172 -14.69 1.11 1.38
CA GLY A 172 -14.17 1.43 0.05
C GLY A 172 -15.23 1.57 -1.05
N THR A 173 -16.52 1.60 -0.71
CA THR A 173 -17.60 1.77 -1.69
C THR A 173 -17.77 3.23 -2.10
N THR A 174 -17.58 4.15 -1.16
CA THR A 174 -17.52 5.59 -1.42
C THR A 174 -16.34 6.22 -0.68
N TRP A 175 -15.82 7.29 -1.27
CA TRP A 175 -14.75 8.10 -0.69
C TRP A 175 -15.24 9.53 -0.50
N GLN A 176 -14.96 10.09 0.67
CA GLN A 176 -15.18 11.51 0.94
C GLN A 176 -14.31 12.38 0.02
N SER A 177 -14.65 13.68 -0.02
CA SER A 177 -13.85 14.67 -0.74
C SER A 177 -12.41 14.70 -0.25
N GLU A 178 -11.49 14.95 -1.18
CA GLU A 178 -10.07 15.13 -0.89
C GLU A 178 -9.87 16.28 0.12
N SER A 179 -9.04 16.02 1.13
CA SER A 179 -8.71 16.98 2.20
C SER A 179 -7.20 17.11 2.34
N SER A 180 -6.70 18.35 2.41
CA SER A 180 -5.27 18.65 2.64
C SER A 180 -4.90 18.35 4.08
N LEU A 181 -3.85 17.56 4.30
CA LEU A 181 -3.27 17.25 5.60
C LEU A 181 -2.05 18.10 5.93
N SER A 182 -1.30 18.55 4.93
CA SER A 182 -0.17 19.46 5.14
C SER A 182 -0.57 20.92 4.91
N PRO A 183 -0.13 21.85 5.77
CA PRO A 183 -0.39 23.29 5.60
C PRO A 183 0.54 23.93 4.56
N VAL A 184 1.66 23.26 4.24
CA VAL A 184 2.70 23.72 3.33
C VAL A 184 3.04 22.60 2.35
N SER A 185 3.58 23.00 1.20
CA SER A 185 4.11 22.08 0.19
C SER A 185 5.53 21.64 0.57
N PHE A 186 5.92 20.46 0.11
CA PHE A 186 7.22 19.84 0.38
C PHE A 186 7.66 18.98 -0.83
N TYR A 187 8.91 18.51 -0.78
CA TYR A 187 9.44 17.50 -1.71
C TYR A 187 9.11 16.12 -1.14
N ALA A 188 8.36 15.30 -1.87
CA ALA A 188 7.85 14.05 -1.33
C ALA A 188 8.76 12.87 -1.69
N GLY A 189 9.53 12.39 -0.71
CA GLY A 189 10.43 11.25 -0.88
C GLY A 189 9.88 9.91 -0.38
N SER A 190 8.86 9.89 0.49
CA SER A 190 8.08 8.67 0.77
C SER A 190 6.91 9.01 1.66
N LEU A 191 5.90 8.13 1.66
CA LEU A 191 4.73 8.24 2.49
C LEU A 191 4.49 6.92 3.21
N TRP A 192 4.36 6.98 4.53
CA TRP A 192 4.08 5.83 5.38
C TRP A 192 2.89 6.13 6.28
N GLY A 193 2.06 5.13 6.51
CA GLY A 193 0.92 5.22 7.41
C GLY A 193 0.84 4.01 8.32
N PRO A 194 0.22 4.16 9.50
CA PRO A 194 -0.11 3.02 10.33
C PRO A 194 -1.15 2.18 9.57
N CYS A 195 -0.92 0.88 9.49
CA CYS A 195 -1.90 -0.07 8.94
C CYS A 195 -3.22 -0.05 9.74
N ARG A 196 -3.16 0.32 11.02
CA ARG A 196 -4.28 0.34 11.94
C ARG A 196 -4.10 1.46 12.96
N ASN A 197 -5.19 2.14 13.30
CA ASN A 197 -5.19 3.25 14.23
C ASN A 197 -6.48 3.33 15.06
N TYR A 198 -6.41 3.95 16.23
CA TYR A 198 -7.57 4.37 17.02
C TYR A 198 -7.78 5.88 16.86
N GLY A 199 -8.87 6.31 16.21
CA GLY A 199 -9.08 7.72 15.85
C GLY A 199 -8.36 8.15 14.56
N SER A 200 -8.02 9.43 14.39
CA SER A 200 -7.37 9.88 13.14
C SER A 200 -5.94 9.34 13.00
N PRO A 201 -5.55 8.83 11.81
CA PRO A 201 -4.21 8.32 11.58
C PRO A 201 -3.17 9.43 11.62
N ILE A 202 -1.95 9.08 12.03
CA ILE A 202 -0.77 9.93 11.89
C ILE A 202 0.02 9.40 10.71
N PHE A 203 0.03 10.14 9.60
CA PHE A 203 0.86 9.82 8.44
C PHE A 203 2.24 10.45 8.57
N LEU A 204 3.21 9.77 7.98
CA LEU A 204 4.59 10.18 7.97
C LEU A 204 5.06 10.44 6.55
N VAL A 205 5.73 11.56 6.38
CA VAL A 205 6.32 11.97 5.11
C VAL A 205 7.82 12.15 5.33
N LEU A 206 8.64 11.58 4.44
CA LEU A 206 10.05 11.96 4.31
C LEU A 206 10.17 13.06 3.26
N ASP A 207 10.76 14.18 3.66
CA ASP A 207 11.22 15.22 2.73
C ASP A 207 12.63 14.85 2.24
N GLU A 208 12.86 14.92 0.93
CA GLU A 208 14.15 14.59 0.31
C GLU A 208 15.31 15.44 0.87
N ASN A 209 15.01 16.58 1.50
CA ASN A 209 16.00 17.48 2.08
C ASN A 209 16.32 17.22 3.57
N GLU A 210 15.53 16.39 4.27
CA GLU A 210 15.77 16.02 5.67
C GLU A 210 15.61 14.50 5.86
N PHE A 211 16.73 13.80 6.08
CA PHE A 211 16.74 12.37 6.49
C PHE A 211 16.18 12.22 7.90
N GLY A 212 14.87 12.24 8.05
CA GLY A 212 14.18 12.11 9.33
C GLY A 212 13.28 10.89 9.39
N LEU A 213 13.82 9.71 9.75
CA LEU A 213 12.99 8.57 10.12
C LEU A 213 12.17 8.94 11.36
N ARG A 214 10.89 9.24 11.17
CA ARG A 214 9.93 9.23 12.27
C ARG A 214 9.19 7.88 12.15
N ILE A 215 8.65 7.35 13.23
CA ILE A 215 7.91 6.10 13.18
C ILE A 215 6.56 6.39 13.83
N ALA A 216 5.48 6.33 13.07
CA ALA A 216 4.14 6.41 13.61
C ALA A 216 3.78 5.04 14.20
N MET A 217 4.20 4.79 15.43
CA MET A 217 3.67 3.68 16.23
C MET A 217 2.54 4.22 17.09
N GLU A 218 1.32 3.68 16.97
CA GLU A 218 0.32 3.89 18.01
C GLU A 218 0.83 3.22 19.30
N ALA A 219 1.08 4.01 20.34
CA ALA A 219 1.74 3.55 21.56
C ALA A 219 0.81 2.79 22.55
N ILE A 220 -0.47 2.61 22.20
CA ILE A 220 -1.50 2.20 23.17
C ILE A 220 -1.90 0.71 23.00
N THR A 221 -1.71 0.12 21.81
CA THR A 221 -2.07 -1.28 21.56
C THR A 221 -1.13 -1.92 20.53
N PRO A 222 -0.58 -3.14 20.75
CA PRO A 222 0.22 -3.82 19.74
C PRO A 222 -0.64 -4.19 18.53
N HIS A 223 -0.27 -3.72 17.34
CA HIS A 223 -1.00 -3.98 16.09
C HIS A 223 -0.13 -4.79 15.12
N ALA A 224 -0.77 -5.56 14.24
CA ALA A 224 -0.10 -6.26 13.14
C ALA A 224 0.62 -5.23 12.26
N SER A 225 1.92 -5.36 12.04
CA SER A 225 2.69 -4.53 11.11
C SER A 225 2.98 -5.32 9.84
N TYR A 226 3.22 -4.62 8.73
CA TYR A 226 3.77 -5.23 7.52
C TYR A 226 5.24 -4.81 7.38
N GLN A 227 6.05 -5.68 6.80
CA GLN A 227 7.42 -5.38 6.44
C GLN A 227 7.46 -5.00 4.96
N VAL A 228 8.20 -3.93 4.65
CA VAL A 228 8.48 -3.53 3.27
C VAL A 228 9.90 -3.98 2.95
N GLY A 229 10.06 -4.59 1.79
CA GLY A 229 11.35 -4.99 1.24
C GLY A 229 11.51 -4.50 -0.20
N VAL A 230 12.76 -4.33 -0.60
CA VAL A 230 13.17 -4.18 -2.00
C VAL A 230 14.15 -5.32 -2.24
N MET A 231 13.96 -6.08 -3.32
CA MET A 231 14.85 -7.20 -3.70
C MET A 231 15.87 -6.75 -4.74
#